data_AF-S8EQH6-F1
#
_entry.id   AF-S8EQH6-F1
#
_cell.length_a   1.000
_cell.length_b   1.000
_cell.length_c   1.000
_cell.angle_alpha   90.00
_cell.angle_beta   90.00
_cell.angle_gamma   90.00
#
_symmetry.space_group_name_H-M   'P 1'
#
loop_
_entity.id
_entity.type
_entity.pdbx_description
1 polymer ?
#
loop_
_entity_poly.entity_id
_entity_poly.type
_entity_poly.pdbx_seq_one_letter_code
_entity_poly.pdbx_strand_id
1 'polypeptide(L)'
;RSQFKTVDTSWRVLMRQTSENPLALEACSVAGLLDKLRESNKNLEKVTLGLNSYLELKRSLFARFFFLSNDELLEILSETQDPTRVQPFLCKVFENMHRLEFDEGMNAVAMFSAEGEKVES
;
A
#
# COMPACT_ATOMS: atom_id res chain seq x y z
N ARG A 1 3.57 12.31 -3.82
CA ARG A 1 2.14 12.70 -3.64
C ARG A 1 1.62 13.62 -4.77
N SER A 2 2.32 14.69 -5.17
CA SER A 2 1.86 15.59 -6.26
C SER A 2 1.73 14.90 -7.63
N GLN A 3 2.71 14.08 -8.01
CA GLN A 3 2.74 13.38 -9.31
C GLN A 3 1.54 12.43 -9.51
N PHE A 4 1.22 11.61 -8.50
CA PHE A 4 0.05 10.73 -8.53
C PHE A 4 -1.26 11.51 -8.65
N LYS A 5 -1.42 12.60 -7.90
CA LYS A 5 -2.63 13.43 -7.94
C LYS A 5 -2.85 14.05 -9.32
N THR A 6 -1.78 14.46 -10.00
CA THR A 6 -1.84 14.97 -11.38
C THR A 6 -2.31 13.90 -12.35
N VAL A 7 -1.76 12.68 -12.26
CA VAL A 7 -2.19 11.55 -13.10
C VAL A 7 -3.64 11.17 -12.82
N ASP A 8 -4.04 11.02 -11.55
CA ASP A 8 -5.42 10.69 -11.16
C ASP A 8 -6.42 11.74 -11.67
N THR A 9 -6.10 13.02 -11.55
CA THR A 9 -6.97 14.11 -12.06
C THR A 9 -7.11 14.02 -13.58
N SER A 10 -6.00 13.85 -14.31
CA SER A 10 -6.01 13.72 -15.77
C SER A 10 -6.79 12.48 -16.22
N TRP A 11 -6.63 11.37 -15.51
CA TRP A 11 -7.33 10.11 -15.78
C TRP A 11 -8.83 10.24 -15.57
N ARG A 12 -9.27 10.87 -14.47
CA ARG A 12 -10.71 11.10 -14.19
C ARG A 12 -11.37 11.97 -15.26
N VAL A 13 -10.69 13.01 -15.72
CA VAL A 13 -11.19 13.86 -16.81
C VAL A 13 -11.35 13.05 -18.10
N LEU A 14 -10.34 12.26 -18.46
CA LEU A 14 -10.39 11.40 -19.63
C LEU A 14 -11.55 10.39 -19.54
N MET A 15 -11.67 9.67 -18.41
CA MET A 15 -12.73 8.69 -18.21
C MET A 15 -14.12 9.30 -18.26
N ARG A 16 -14.29 10.54 -17.80
CA ARG A 16 -15.54 11.28 -17.93
C ARG A 16 -15.86 11.60 -19.39
N GLN A 17 -14.88 12.09 -20.15
CA GLN A 17 -15.05 12.37 -21.58
C GLN A 17 -15.40 11.11 -22.37
N THR A 18 -14.73 9.99 -22.09
CA THR A 18 -15.04 8.69 -22.70
C THR A 18 -16.41 8.16 -22.27
N SER A 19 -16.86 8.44 -21.05
CA SER A 19 -18.21 8.08 -20.61
C SER A 19 -19.30 8.91 -21.31
N GLU A 20 -19.02 10.18 -21.61
CA GLU A 20 -19.93 11.07 -22.33
C GLU A 20 -19.96 10.75 -23.84
N ASN A 21 -18.87 10.21 -24.40
CA ASN A 21 -18.78 9.73 -25.77
C ASN A 21 -18.08 8.34 -25.84
N PRO A 22 -18.85 7.24 -25.81
CA PRO A 22 -18.32 5.88 -25.73
C PRO A 22 -17.80 5.34 -27.07
N LEU A 23 -17.92 6.09 -28.17
CA LEU A 23 -17.41 5.66 -29.47
C LEU A 23 -15.88 5.63 -29.43
N ALA A 24 -15.30 4.43 -29.46
CA ALA A 24 -13.86 4.21 -29.30
C ALA A 24 -13.00 5.02 -30.28
N LEU A 25 -13.43 5.18 -31.53
CA LEU A 25 -12.73 6.00 -32.51
C LEU A 25 -12.73 7.48 -32.12
N GLU A 26 -13.85 8.00 -31.64
CA GLU A 26 -13.97 9.42 -31.26
C GLU A 26 -13.24 9.70 -29.95
N ALA A 27 -13.37 8.83 -28.95
CA ALA A 27 -12.66 8.92 -27.68
C ALA A 27 -11.12 8.84 -27.87
N CYS A 28 -10.64 8.00 -28.79
CA CYS A 28 -9.22 7.87 -29.10
C CYS A 28 -8.69 8.98 -30.04
N SER A 29 -9.56 9.73 -30.71
CA SER A 29 -9.17 10.80 -31.64
C SER A 29 -8.89 12.14 -30.96
N VAL A 30 -8.97 12.21 -29.62
CA VAL A 30 -8.67 13.41 -28.85
C VAL A 30 -7.21 13.83 -29.07
N ALA A 31 -7.01 15.07 -29.54
CA ALA A 31 -5.69 15.61 -29.82
C ALA A 31 -4.77 15.57 -28.59
N GLY A 32 -3.56 15.04 -28.76
CA GLY A 32 -2.56 14.92 -27.69
C GLY A 32 -2.86 13.88 -26.62
N LEU A 33 -3.89 13.03 -26.80
CA LEU A 33 -4.23 11.97 -25.85
C LEU A 33 -3.09 10.96 -25.66
N LEU A 34 -2.49 10.52 -26.77
CA LEU A 34 -1.38 9.56 -26.73
C LEU A 34 -0.20 10.08 -25.91
N ASP A 35 0.17 11.34 -26.10
CA ASP A 35 1.29 11.96 -25.37
C ASP A 35 0.96 12.15 -23.90
N LYS A 36 -0.28 12.52 -23.57
CA LYS A 36 -0.76 12.60 -22.17
C LYS A 36 -0.73 11.24 -21.48
N LEU A 37 -1.15 10.17 -22.15
CA LEU A 37 -1.12 8.81 -21.60
C LEU A 37 0.32 8.32 -21.42
N ARG A 38 1.21 8.57 -22.39
CA ARG A 38 2.64 8.26 -22.28
C ARG A 38 3.30 8.99 -21.10
N GLU A 39 3.00 10.27 -20.94
CA GLU A 39 3.52 11.06 -19.82
C GLU A 39 2.94 10.59 -18.47
N SER A 40 1.65 10.23 -18.44
CA SER A 40 1.02 9.66 -17.25
C SER A 40 1.69 8.34 -16.84
N ASN A 41 1.96 7.45 -17.79
CA ASN A 41 2.67 6.20 -17.54
C ASN A 41 4.08 6.43 -16.99
N LYS A 42 4.86 7.34 -17.57
CA LYS A 42 6.19 7.71 -17.04
C LYS A 42 6.13 8.23 -15.61
N ASN A 43 5.12 9.03 -15.29
CA ASN A 43 4.94 9.56 -13.94
C ASN A 43 4.51 8.46 -12.96
N LEU A 44 3.66 7.51 -13.37
CA LEU A 44 3.32 6.34 -12.57
C LEU A 44 4.54 5.44 -12.32
N GLU A 45 5.37 5.19 -13.33
CA GLU A 45 6.62 4.41 -13.19
C GLU A 45 7.54 5.02 -12.13
N LYS A 46 7.73 6.35 -12.14
CA LYS A 46 8.53 7.05 -11.12
C LYS A 46 7.94 6.90 -9.72
N VAL A 47 6.61 7.02 -9.60
CA VAL A 47 5.92 6.85 -8.31
C VAL A 47 6.10 5.42 -7.80
N THR A 48 5.91 4.41 -8.65
CA THR A 48 6.09 3.00 -8.32
C THR A 48 7.53 2.70 -7.92
N LEU A 49 8.51 3.23 -8.65
CA LEU A 49 9.93 3.05 -8.32
C LEU A 49 10.26 3.65 -6.94
N GLY A 50 9.82 4.89 -6.69
CA GLY A 50 10.03 5.55 -5.41
C GLY A 50 9.36 4.82 -4.25
N LEU A 51 8.18 4.23 -4.47
CA LEU A 51 7.49 3.41 -3.49
C LEU A 51 8.28 2.13 -3.17
N ASN A 52 8.75 1.43 -4.20
CA ASN A 52 9.56 0.22 -4.02
C ASN A 52 10.86 0.50 -3.26
N SER A 53 11.59 1.57 -3.62
CA SER A 53 12.80 1.96 -2.88
C SER A 53 12.50 2.35 -1.43
N TYR A 54 11.36 2.98 -1.16
CA TYR A 54 10.92 3.27 0.21
C TYR A 54 10.63 2.00 1.01
N LEU A 55 9.95 1.02 0.41
CA LEU A 55 9.67 -0.27 1.03
C LEU A 55 10.95 -1.07 1.29
N GLU A 56 11.90 -1.06 0.36
CA GLU A 56 13.22 -1.69 0.55
C GLU A 56 14.00 -1.07 1.69
N LEU A 57 13.99 0.27 1.83
CA LEU A 57 14.59 0.95 2.97
C LEU A 57 13.91 0.54 4.29
N LYS A 58 12.59 0.36 4.30
CA LYS A 58 11.89 -0.14 5.50
C LYS A 58 12.25 -1.59 5.81
N ARG A 59 12.41 -2.44 4.80
CA ARG A 59 12.88 -3.82 4.97
C ARG A 59 14.32 -3.89 5.48
N SER A 60 15.21 -3.00 5.05
CA SER A 60 16.60 -2.98 5.54
C SER A 60 16.70 -2.54 7.01
N LEU A 61 15.79 -1.68 7.47
CA LEU A 61 15.70 -1.28 8.88
C LEU A 61 15.13 -2.37 9.79
N PHE A 62 14.25 -3.23 9.26
CA PHE A 62 13.67 -4.36 9.99
C PHE A 62 13.57 -5.59 9.08
N ALA A 63 14.58 -6.46 9.16
CA ALA A 63 14.74 -7.63 8.29
C ALA A 63 13.52 -8.57 8.27
N ARG A 64 12.70 -8.53 9.32
CA ARG A 64 11.46 -9.26 9.45
C ARG A 64 10.37 -8.84 8.43
N PHE A 65 10.44 -7.62 7.87
CA PHE A 65 9.55 -7.20 6.78
C PHE A 65 9.88 -7.83 5.42
N PHE A 66 10.98 -8.58 5.28
CA PHE A 66 11.22 -9.38 4.07
C PHE A 66 10.23 -10.55 3.92
N PHE A 67 9.57 -10.97 5.00
CA PHE A 67 8.52 -12.00 4.96
C PHE A 67 7.15 -11.48 4.51
N LEU A 68 7.01 -10.16 4.35
CA LEU A 68 5.77 -9.52 3.91
C LEU A 68 5.86 -9.12 2.43
N SER A 69 4.75 -9.25 1.71
CA SER A 69 4.61 -8.67 0.36
C SER A 69 4.57 -7.13 0.42
N ASN A 70 4.72 -6.47 -0.74
CA ASN A 70 4.69 -5.01 -0.80
C ASN A 70 3.35 -4.43 -0.36
N ASP A 71 2.23 -5.07 -0.72
CA ASP A 71 0.89 -4.61 -0.37
C ASP A 71 0.64 -4.71 1.14
N GLU A 72 1.03 -5.83 1.76
CA GLU A 72 0.93 -6.03 3.22
C GLU A 72 1.80 -5.04 3.99
N LEU A 73 3.02 -4.80 3.51
CA LEU A 73 3.91 -3.81 4.13
C LEU A 73 3.34 -2.40 3.99
N LEU A 74 2.70 -2.07 2.86
CA LEU A 74 2.01 -0.79 2.69
C LEU A 74 0.81 -0.64 3.62
N GLU A 75 0.04 -1.71 3.83
CA GLU A 75 -1.10 -1.72 4.74
C GLU A 75 -0.65 -1.42 6.17
N ILE A 76 0.39 -2.11 6.67
CA ILE A 76 0.99 -1.85 7.99
C ILE A 76 1.50 -0.40 8.10
N LEU A 77 2.14 0.12 7.05
CA LEU A 77 2.68 1.48 7.05
C LEU A 77 1.59 2.56 6.89
N SER A 78 0.46 2.22 6.28
CA SER A 78 -0.68 3.14 6.13
C SER A 78 -1.50 3.25 7.42
N GLU A 79 -1.49 2.21 8.25
CA GLU A 79 -2.34 2.10 9.44
C GLU A 79 -1.58 2.24 10.75
N THR A 80 -0.43 2.94 10.72
CA THR A 80 0.46 3.16 11.88
C THR A 80 -0.21 3.76 13.14
N GLN A 81 -1.47 4.18 13.08
CA GLN A 81 -2.23 4.69 14.23
C GLN A 81 -3.01 3.62 14.99
N ASP A 82 -3.28 2.46 14.40
CA ASP A 82 -4.06 1.38 15.03
C ASP A 82 -3.20 0.11 15.16
N PRO A 83 -2.57 -0.13 16.34
CA PRO A 83 -1.71 -1.28 16.56
C PRO A 83 -2.45 -2.62 16.56
N THR A 84 -3.79 -2.64 16.56
CA THR A 84 -4.53 -3.90 16.42
C THR A 84 -4.51 -4.42 14.98
N ARG A 85 -4.35 -3.53 14.00
CA ARG A 85 -4.30 -3.87 12.57
C ARG A 85 -3.07 -4.66 12.18
N VAL A 86 -2.00 -4.60 12.99
CA VAL A 86 -0.78 -5.36 12.69
C VAL A 86 -0.87 -6.84 13.04
N GLN A 87 -1.85 -7.25 13.88
CA GLN A 87 -2.01 -8.62 14.35
C GLN A 87 -1.99 -9.70 13.25
N PRO A 88 -2.76 -9.60 12.14
CA PRO A 88 -2.74 -10.61 11.08
C PRO A 88 -1.36 -10.77 10.41
N PHE A 89 -0.54 -9.72 10.42
CA PHE A 89 0.79 -9.75 9.81
C PHE A 89 1.86 -10.28 10.77
N LEU A 90 1.67 -10.16 12.08
CA LEU A 90 2.62 -10.67 13.08
C LEU A 90 2.85 -12.17 12.95
N CYS A 91 1.80 -12.95 12.66
CA CYS A 91 1.87 -14.39 12.41
C CYS A 91 2.84 -14.77 11.27
N LYS A 92 3.03 -13.89 10.27
CA LYS A 92 3.94 -14.14 9.14
C LYS A 92 5.39 -13.74 9.45
N VAL A 93 5.57 -12.85 10.41
CA VAL A 93 6.85 -12.20 10.70
C VAL A 93 7.51 -12.79 11.95
N PHE A 94 6.72 -13.42 12.81
CA PHE A 94 7.14 -14.04 14.06
C PHE A 94 6.58 -15.47 14.14
N GLU A 95 7.47 -16.45 14.08
CA GLU A 95 7.12 -17.84 14.38
C GLU A 95 6.61 -17.92 15.84
N ASN A 96 5.46 -18.57 16.04
CA ASN A 96 4.77 -18.75 17.33
C ASN A 96 4.16 -17.50 17.99
N MET A 97 4.03 -16.37 17.28
CA MET A 97 3.26 -15.23 17.76
C MET A 97 1.97 -15.09 16.96
N HIS A 98 0.86 -15.53 17.55
CA HIS A 98 -0.46 -15.52 16.91
C HIS A 98 -1.24 -14.23 17.19
N ARG A 99 -1.13 -13.70 18.41
CA ARG A 99 -1.87 -12.50 18.84
C ARG A 99 -1.11 -11.73 19.91
N LEU A 100 -1.29 -10.41 19.93
CA LEU A 100 -0.88 -9.55 21.03
C LEU A 100 -2.10 -9.11 21.84
N GLU A 101 -1.94 -9.07 23.16
CA GLU A 101 -2.86 -8.41 24.09
C GLU A 101 -2.41 -6.96 24.27
N PHE A 102 -3.34 -6.02 24.13
CA PHE A 102 -3.09 -4.60 24.32
C PHE A 102 -3.87 -4.09 25.53
N ASP A 103 -3.28 -3.20 26.31
CA ASP A 103 -3.96 -2.48 27.39
C ASP A 103 -4.82 -1.31 26.87
N GLU A 104 -5.50 -0.58 27.77
CA GLU A 104 -6.29 0.61 27.44
C GLU A 104 -5.45 1.74 26.82
N GLY A 105 -4.13 1.71 27.01
CA GLY A 105 -3.15 2.63 26.42
C GLY A 105 -2.55 2.14 25.10
N MET A 106 -3.04 1.04 24.53
CA MET A 106 -2.49 0.40 23.33
C MET A 106 -1.04 -0.09 23.46
N ASN A 107 -0.59 -0.38 24.69
CA ASN A 107 0.69 -1.03 24.94
C ASN A 107 0.52 -2.55 24.89
N ALA A 108 1.46 -3.26 24.25
CA ALA A 108 1.45 -4.71 24.21
C ALA A 108 1.86 -5.27 25.59
N VAL A 109 0.96 -6.01 26.25
CA VAL A 109 1.16 -6.56 27.61
C VAL A 109 1.36 -8.08 27.63
N ALA A 110 0.91 -8.78 26.60
CA ALA A 110 1.12 -10.22 26.47
C ALA A 110 1.11 -10.66 25.00
N MET A 111 1.73 -11.80 24.73
CA MET A 111 1.62 -12.49 23.44
C MET A 111 0.99 -13.88 23.61
N PHE A 112 0.22 -14.30 22.61
CA PHE A 112 -0.38 -15.63 22.53
C PHE A 112 0.23 -16.42 21.39
N SER A 113 0.56 -17.68 21.64
CA SER A 113 0.93 -18.64 20.60
C SER A 113 -0.29 -19.19 19.86
N ALA A 114 -0.07 -19.86 18.73
CA ALA A 114 -1.14 -20.54 17.99
C ALA A 114 -1.79 -21.69 18.78
N GLU A 115 -1.09 -22.21 19.80
CA GLU A 115 -1.54 -23.29 20.67
C GLU A 115 -2.27 -22.77 21.93
N GLY A 116 -2.41 -21.45 22.07
CA GLY A 116 -3.08 -20.81 23.20
C GLY A 116 -2.17 -20.53 24.41
N GLU A 117 -0.86 -20.74 24.27
CA GLU A 117 0.10 -20.37 25.31
C GLU A 117 0.19 -18.85 25.44
N LYS A 118 0.10 -18.33 26.67
CA LYS A 118 0.24 -16.89 26.97
C LYS A 118 1.61 -16.64 27.58
N VAL A 119 2.35 -15.69 27.02
CA VAL A 119 3.59 -15.15 27.59
C VAL A 119 3.38 -13.67 27.90
N GLU A 120 3.55 -13.30 29.16
CA GLU A 120 3.43 -11.91 29.62
C GLU A 120 4.75 -11.16 29.43
N SER A 121 4.65 -9.88 29.06
CA SER A 121 5.81 -9.00 28.84
C SER A 121 6.33 -8.37 30.12
#